data_AF-A0A6J7CX92-F1
#
_entry.id   AF-A0A6J7CX92-F1
#
_cell.length_a   1.000
_cell.length_b   1.000
_cell.length_c   1.000
_cell.angle_alpha   90.00
_cell.angle_beta   90.00
_cell.angle_gamma   90.00
#
_symmetry.space_group_name_H-M   'P 1'
#
loop_
_entity.id
_entity.type
_entity.pdbx_description
1 polymer ?
#
loop_
_entity_poly.entity_id
_entity_poly.type
_entity_poly.pdbx_seq_one_letter_code
_entity_poly.pdbx_strand_id
1 'polypeptide(L)'
;MRSIDKISLIDHENETMGPRAQPHMYPVLNQLLTALVPGGLGHVAVGTSCGGSSIMFAANGFPGARQVFQHGADGAERALIGYLDDHFHDAHVGELVIASGDGAFAKVAEKYQARGTKITVIANRGTLSHYLRQVADEIIYLPTDWQLTYAA
;
A
#
# COMPACT_ATOMS: atom_id res chain seq x y z
N MET A 1 16.65 -17.25 9.72
CA MET A 1 15.44 -16.42 9.53
C MET A 1 15.75 -15.40 8.45
N ARG A 2 14.90 -15.29 7.41
CA ARG A 2 15.11 -14.31 6.34
C ARG A 2 14.85 -12.91 6.89
N SER A 3 15.76 -11.96 6.64
CA SER A 3 15.57 -10.56 7.00
C SER A 3 15.19 -9.77 5.76
N ILE A 4 14.18 -8.91 5.88
CA ILE A 4 13.74 -7.97 4.84
C ILE A 4 13.74 -6.59 5.47
N ASP A 5 14.47 -5.65 4.88
CA ASP A 5 14.59 -4.32 5.46
C ASP A 5 13.24 -3.59 5.44
N LYS A 6 12.52 -3.68 4.31
CA LYS A 6 11.25 -2.97 4.11
C LYS A 6 10.32 -3.66 3.12
N ILE A 7 9.04 -3.70 3.46
CA ILE A 7 7.95 -4.10 2.55
C ILE A 7 6.94 -2.95 2.46
N SER A 8 6.53 -2.59 1.25
CA SER A 8 5.47 -1.62 0.99
C SER A 8 4.26 -2.30 0.35
N LEU A 9 3.12 -2.21 1.01
CA LEU A 9 1.82 -2.60 0.47
C LEU A 9 1.13 -1.38 -0.10
N ILE A 10 0.86 -1.40 -1.39
CA ILE A 10 0.20 -0.30 -2.10
C ILE A 10 -1.19 -0.75 -2.49
N ASP A 11 -2.17 -0.22 -1.80
CA ASP A 11 -3.57 -0.31 -2.18
C ASP A 11 -3.87 0.86 -3.11
N HIS A 12 -3.60 0.65 -4.40
CA HIS A 12 -3.73 1.76 -5.35
C HIS A 12 -5.18 2.22 -5.46
N GLU A 13 -6.17 1.35 -5.26
CA GLU A 13 -7.57 1.71 -5.40
C GLU A 13 -8.00 2.69 -4.30
N ASN A 14 -7.54 2.47 -3.07
CA ASN A 14 -7.77 3.44 -2.00
C ASN A 14 -7.03 4.77 -2.25
N GLU A 15 -5.82 4.71 -2.82
CA GLU A 15 -5.03 5.91 -3.06
C GLU A 15 -5.48 6.69 -4.31
N THR A 16 -5.95 6.06 -5.38
CA THR A 16 -6.39 6.75 -6.61
C THR A 16 -7.90 7.04 -6.67
N MET A 17 -8.64 6.85 -5.57
CA MET A 17 -10.12 6.92 -5.50
C MET A 17 -10.86 5.92 -6.40
N GLY A 18 -10.35 4.69 -6.49
CA GLY A 18 -11.04 3.55 -7.09
C GLY A 18 -11.16 3.64 -8.62
N PRO A 19 -12.31 3.28 -9.23
CA PRO A 19 -12.46 3.08 -10.68
C PRO A 19 -12.30 4.34 -11.54
N ARG A 20 -12.07 5.50 -10.92
CA ARG A 20 -11.79 6.78 -11.60
C ARG A 20 -10.29 7.03 -11.82
N ALA A 21 -9.44 6.11 -11.36
CA ALA A 21 -8.00 6.20 -11.55
C ALA A 21 -7.64 6.30 -13.03
N GLN A 22 -6.88 7.33 -13.39
CA GLN A 22 -6.34 7.46 -14.74
C GLN A 22 -4.96 6.80 -14.84
N PRO A 23 -4.59 6.24 -16.00
CA PRO A 23 -3.32 5.52 -16.16
C PRO A 23 -2.08 6.33 -15.75
N HIS A 24 -2.10 7.64 -15.99
CA HIS A 24 -0.98 8.53 -15.66
C HIS A 24 -0.82 8.81 -14.16
N MET A 25 -1.84 8.50 -13.33
CA MET A 25 -1.76 8.66 -11.88
C MET A 25 -0.82 7.66 -11.22
N TYR A 26 -0.66 6.46 -11.80
CA TYR A 26 0.11 5.38 -11.16
C TYR A 26 1.61 5.67 -11.06
N PRO A 27 2.30 6.14 -12.14
CA PRO A 27 3.69 6.57 -12.02
C PRO A 27 3.88 7.73 -11.03
N VAL A 28 2.93 8.66 -10.99
CA VAL A 28 2.96 9.80 -10.07
C VAL A 28 2.81 9.34 -8.63
N LEU A 29 1.83 8.46 -8.34
CA LEU A 29 1.65 7.87 -7.03
C LEU A 29 2.92 7.13 -6.59
N ASN A 30 3.54 6.34 -7.45
CA ASN A 30 4.81 5.68 -7.15
C ASN A 30 5.91 6.69 -6.79
N GLN A 31 6.07 7.77 -7.56
CA GLN A 31 7.05 8.82 -7.28
C GLN A 31 6.77 9.52 -5.94
N LEU A 32 5.51 9.86 -5.67
CA LEU A 32 5.10 10.49 -4.42
C LEU A 32 5.38 9.58 -3.23
N LEU A 33 4.93 8.33 -3.27
CA LEU A 33 5.15 7.36 -2.20
C LEU A 33 6.65 7.13 -1.97
N THR A 34 7.44 7.00 -3.04
CA THR A 34 8.89 6.83 -2.95
C THR A 34 9.57 8.05 -2.31
N ALA A 35 9.14 9.27 -2.64
CA ALA A 35 9.69 10.49 -2.09
C ALA A 35 9.29 10.71 -0.61
N LEU A 36 8.11 10.24 -0.22
CA LEU A 36 7.57 10.39 1.13
C LEU A 36 8.15 9.37 2.12
N VAL A 37 8.54 8.18 1.67
CA VAL A 37 9.08 7.14 2.55
C VAL A 37 10.60 7.27 2.67
N PRO A 38 11.15 7.49 3.87
CA PRO A 38 12.60 7.53 4.08
C PRO A 38 13.28 6.24 3.60
N GLY A 39 14.25 6.36 2.69
CA GLY A 39 14.93 5.20 2.10
C GLY A 39 14.13 4.47 1.00
N GLY A 40 13.02 5.03 0.54
CA GLY A 40 12.19 4.48 -0.54
C GLY A 40 11.29 3.32 -0.11
N LEU A 41 10.66 2.65 -1.08
CA LEU A 41 9.58 1.68 -0.85
C LEU A 41 10.05 0.22 -0.59
N GLY A 42 11.32 -0.11 -0.79
CA GLY A 42 11.82 -1.48 -0.58
C GLY A 42 11.11 -2.52 -1.46
N HIS A 43 10.68 -3.64 -0.86
CA HIS A 43 9.91 -4.67 -1.56
C HIS A 43 8.45 -4.22 -1.74
N VAL A 44 8.04 -3.92 -2.96
CA VAL A 44 6.72 -3.36 -3.25
C VAL A 44 5.74 -4.44 -3.71
N ALA A 45 4.56 -4.48 -3.09
CA ALA A 45 3.40 -5.23 -3.57
C ALA A 45 2.23 -4.26 -3.83
N VAL A 46 1.56 -4.43 -4.97
CA VAL A 46 0.45 -3.57 -5.39
C VAL A 46 -0.82 -4.40 -5.51
N GLY A 47 -1.83 -4.09 -4.72
CA GLY A 47 -3.10 -4.80 -4.65
C GLY A 47 -4.12 -4.24 -5.62
N THR A 48 -4.87 -5.11 -6.29
CA THR A 48 -5.97 -4.72 -7.19
C THR A 48 -7.19 -5.60 -6.93
N SER A 49 -8.39 -5.01 -6.90
CA SER A 49 -9.65 -5.73 -6.73
C SER A 49 -10.44 -5.90 -8.05
N CYS A 50 -10.25 -4.96 -8.98
CA CYS A 50 -10.91 -4.96 -10.28
C CYS A 50 -10.01 -5.53 -11.38
N GLY A 51 -10.46 -6.62 -12.02
CA GLY A 51 -9.73 -7.23 -13.14
C GLY A 51 -9.71 -6.32 -14.39
N GLY A 52 -8.75 -6.53 -15.29
CA GLY A 52 -8.66 -5.82 -16.56
C GLY A 52 -7.55 -4.76 -16.59
N SER A 53 -7.86 -3.58 -17.12
CA SER A 53 -6.87 -2.51 -17.38
C SER A 53 -6.21 -1.95 -16.13
N SER A 54 -6.87 -1.96 -14.97
CA SER A 54 -6.32 -1.47 -13.69
C SER A 54 -5.04 -2.19 -13.28
N ILE A 55 -4.98 -3.52 -13.46
CA ILE A 55 -3.76 -4.31 -13.21
C ILE A 55 -2.62 -3.86 -14.14
N MET A 56 -2.93 -3.59 -15.41
CA MET A 56 -1.92 -3.12 -16.37
C MET A 56 -1.41 -1.71 -16.04
N PHE A 57 -2.30 -0.81 -15.62
CA PHE A 57 -1.92 0.54 -15.22
C PHE A 57 -1.07 0.52 -13.94
N ALA A 58 -1.46 -0.30 -12.96
CA ALA A 58 -0.68 -0.53 -11.74
C ALA A 58 0.71 -1.11 -12.05
N ALA A 59 0.79 -2.13 -12.90
CA ALA A 59 2.06 -2.71 -13.32
C ALA A 59 2.98 -1.71 -14.04
N ASN A 60 2.41 -0.84 -14.88
CA ASN A 60 3.17 0.19 -15.59
C ASN A 60 3.64 1.33 -14.66
N GLY A 61 2.83 1.73 -13.68
CA GLY A 61 3.20 2.79 -12.74
C GLY A 61 4.15 2.35 -11.62
N PHE A 62 4.13 1.06 -11.28
CA PHE A 62 4.99 0.46 -10.27
C PHE A 62 5.90 -0.61 -10.89
N PRO A 63 6.89 -0.22 -11.72
CA PRO A 63 7.78 -1.15 -12.38
C PRO A 63 8.54 -1.99 -11.34
N GLY A 64 8.54 -3.31 -11.52
CA GLY A 64 9.19 -4.25 -10.61
C GLY A 64 8.41 -4.60 -9.34
N ALA A 65 7.26 -3.95 -9.08
CA ALA A 65 6.41 -4.32 -7.95
C ALA A 65 5.67 -5.63 -8.21
N ARG A 66 5.45 -6.40 -7.14
CA ARG A 66 4.63 -7.59 -7.19
C ARG A 66 3.15 -7.19 -7.32
N GLN A 67 2.56 -7.47 -8.47
CA GLN A 67 1.11 -7.31 -8.65
C GLN A 67 0.39 -8.47 -7.97
N VAL A 68 -0.55 -8.15 -7.08
CA VAL A 68 -1.41 -9.13 -6.42
C VAL A 68 -2.87 -8.75 -6.68
N PHE A 69 -3.68 -9.75 -6.94
CA PHE A 69 -5.05 -9.55 -7.39
C PHE A 69 -5.97 -10.57 -6.73
N GLN A 70 -7.11 -10.08 -6.28
CA GLN A 70 -8.22 -10.92 -5.89
C GLN A 70 -9.53 -10.18 -6.19
N HIS A 71 -10.56 -10.91 -6.62
CA HIS A 71 -11.84 -10.30 -6.95
C HIS A 71 -12.69 -10.01 -5.70
N GLY A 72 -13.50 -8.96 -5.75
CA GLY A 72 -14.47 -8.57 -4.72
C GLY A 72 -14.26 -7.13 -4.24
N ALA A 73 -15.19 -6.60 -3.44
CA ALA A 73 -15.11 -5.23 -2.93
C ALA A 73 -13.81 -4.96 -2.15
N ASP A 74 -13.38 -5.94 -1.34
CA ASP A 74 -12.14 -5.88 -0.54
C ASP A 74 -11.04 -6.78 -1.14
N GLY A 75 -11.00 -6.84 -2.47
CA GLY A 75 -10.11 -7.74 -3.19
C GLY A 75 -8.63 -7.36 -3.07
N ALA A 76 -8.32 -6.07 -3.13
CA ALA A 76 -6.95 -5.57 -3.12
C ALA A 76 -6.26 -5.85 -1.77
N GLU A 77 -6.96 -5.57 -0.68
CA GLU A 77 -6.50 -5.73 0.71
C GLU A 77 -6.29 -7.20 1.03
N ARG A 78 -7.25 -8.06 0.65
CA ARG A 78 -7.13 -9.51 0.86
C ARG A 78 -5.96 -10.10 0.07
N ALA A 79 -5.74 -9.64 -1.16
CA ALA A 79 -4.61 -10.08 -1.96
C ALA A 79 -3.27 -9.65 -1.35
N LEU A 80 -3.18 -8.42 -0.83
CA LEU A 80 -1.97 -7.89 -0.17
C LEU A 80 -1.67 -8.59 1.16
N ILE A 81 -2.68 -8.79 2.00
CA ILE A 81 -2.54 -9.50 3.27
C ILE A 81 -2.16 -10.97 3.03
N GLY A 82 -2.85 -11.64 2.11
CA GLY A 82 -2.51 -13.01 1.72
C GLY A 82 -1.08 -13.12 1.19
N TYR A 83 -0.62 -12.14 0.40
CA TYR A 83 0.74 -12.10 -0.08
C TYR A 83 1.79 -11.98 1.05
N LEU A 84 1.52 -11.18 2.09
CA LEU A 84 2.39 -11.13 3.26
C LEU A 84 2.43 -12.47 3.99
N ASP A 85 1.27 -13.08 4.21
CA ASP A 85 1.17 -14.35 4.93
C ASP A 85 1.86 -15.48 4.15
N ASP A 86 1.69 -15.56 2.83
CA ASP A 86 2.27 -16.62 2.02
C ASP A 86 3.80 -16.52 1.88
N HIS A 87 4.35 -15.30 1.86
CA HIS A 87 5.75 -15.08 1.49
C HIS A 87 6.65 -14.56 2.61
N PHE A 88 6.07 -13.97 3.66
CA PHE A 88 6.81 -13.24 4.68
C PHE A 88 6.34 -13.53 6.12
N HIS A 89 5.48 -14.53 6.35
CA HIS A 89 5.00 -14.85 7.70
C HIS A 89 6.11 -15.19 8.70
N ASP A 90 7.22 -15.77 8.23
CA ASP A 90 8.39 -16.15 9.03
C ASP A 90 9.59 -15.20 8.85
N ALA A 91 9.44 -14.13 8.08
CA ALA A 91 10.51 -13.16 7.86
C ALA A 91 10.55 -12.14 8.99
N HIS A 92 11.76 -11.72 9.36
CA HIS A 92 11.93 -10.48 10.12
C HIS A 92 11.85 -9.32 9.15
N VAL A 93 10.86 -8.44 9.35
CA VAL A 93 10.64 -7.26 8.52
C VAL A 93 11.00 -6.03 9.35
N GLY A 94 11.92 -5.19 8.86
CA GLY A 94 12.34 -3.97 9.56
C GLY A 94 11.24 -2.91 9.59
N GLU A 95 10.65 -2.62 8.43
CA GLU A 95 9.54 -1.69 8.28
C GLU A 95 8.46 -2.23 7.33
N LEU A 96 7.20 -2.11 7.73
CA LEU A 96 6.03 -2.37 6.91
C LEU A 96 5.36 -1.02 6.61
N VAL A 97 5.40 -0.63 5.34
CA VAL A 97 4.70 0.55 4.83
C VAL A 97 3.36 0.11 4.26
N ILE A 98 2.29 0.76 4.68
CA ILE A 98 0.93 0.52 4.19
C ILE A 98 0.43 1.81 3.57
N ALA A 99 0.39 1.88 2.24
CA ALA A 99 -0.26 2.96 1.51
C ALA A 99 -1.74 2.59 1.33
N SER A 100 -2.50 2.78 2.41
CA SER A 100 -3.95 2.65 2.48
C SER A 100 -4.44 3.33 3.77
N GLY A 101 -5.65 3.88 3.74
CA GLY A 101 -6.38 4.31 4.92
C GLY A 101 -7.24 3.22 5.55
N ASP A 102 -7.44 2.08 4.87
CA ASP A 102 -8.44 1.08 5.24
C ASP A 102 -8.11 0.34 6.55
N GLY A 103 -9.14 0.10 7.37
CA GLY A 103 -9.03 -0.64 8.62
C GLY A 103 -8.76 -2.14 8.45
N ALA A 104 -8.94 -2.71 7.26
CA ALA A 104 -8.65 -4.11 6.95
C ALA A 104 -7.19 -4.48 7.23
N PHE A 105 -6.27 -3.52 7.08
CA PHE A 105 -4.86 -3.72 7.36
C PHE A 105 -4.49 -3.67 8.84
N ALA A 106 -5.37 -3.22 9.73
CA ALA A 106 -5.01 -2.99 11.14
C ALA A 106 -4.52 -4.27 11.84
N LYS A 107 -5.17 -5.41 11.60
CA LYS A 107 -4.77 -6.69 12.20
C LYS A 107 -3.41 -7.18 11.71
N VAL A 108 -3.11 -7.02 10.43
CA VAL A 108 -1.80 -7.43 9.89
C VAL A 108 -0.72 -6.47 10.38
N ALA A 109 -0.99 -5.16 10.45
CA ALA A 109 -0.09 -4.19 11.03
C ALA A 109 0.24 -4.53 12.50
N GLU A 110 -0.76 -4.87 13.31
CA GLU A 110 -0.57 -5.25 14.72
C GLU A 110 0.29 -6.51 14.85
N LYS A 111 0.04 -7.51 14.01
CA LYS A 111 0.83 -8.75 13.95
C LYS A 111 2.31 -8.48 13.65
N TYR A 112 2.61 -7.57 12.72
CA TYR A 112 3.99 -7.21 12.39
C TYR A 112 4.62 -6.30 13.45
N GLN A 113 3.87 -5.33 13.99
CA GLN A 113 4.34 -4.47 15.08
C GLN A 113 4.75 -5.27 16.31
N ALA A 114 3.94 -6.28 16.69
CA ALA A 114 4.24 -7.18 17.81
C ALA A 114 5.53 -7.99 17.62
N ARG A 115 6.06 -8.07 16.39
CA ARG A 115 7.32 -8.74 16.03
C ARG A 115 8.50 -7.76 15.93
N GLY A 116 8.28 -6.49 16.30
CA GLY A 116 9.28 -5.42 16.24
C GLY A 116 9.42 -4.77 14.88
N THR A 117 8.48 -4.97 13.95
CA THR A 117 8.45 -4.26 12.67
C THR A 117 7.90 -2.85 12.87
N LYS A 118 8.61 -1.83 12.38
CA LYS A 118 8.08 -0.46 12.35
C LYS A 118 6.91 -0.38 11.37
N ILE A 119 5.80 0.23 11.77
CA ILE A 119 4.61 0.42 10.93
C ILE A 119 4.53 1.87 10.47
N THR A 120 4.59 2.08 9.16
CA THR A 120 4.40 3.40 8.53
C THR A 120 3.14 3.35 7.67
N VAL A 121 2.20 4.25 7.92
CA VAL A 121 0.94 4.32 7.17
C VAL A 121 0.90 5.58 6.33
N ILE A 122 0.61 5.43 5.05
CA ILE A 122 0.39 6.52 4.12
C ILE A 122 -1.07 6.50 3.71
N ALA A 123 -1.76 7.63 3.86
CA ALA A 123 -3.18 7.71 3.53
C ALA A 123 -3.59 9.11 3.03
N ASN A 124 -4.66 9.16 2.25
CA ASN A 124 -5.37 10.42 1.98
C ASN A 124 -5.97 10.99 3.28
N ARG A 125 -5.95 12.32 3.42
CA ARG A 125 -6.55 12.99 4.59
C ARG A 125 -8.03 12.65 4.70
N GLY A 126 -8.46 12.24 5.90
CA GLY A 126 -9.85 11.87 6.17
C GLY A 126 -10.23 10.43 5.83
N THR A 127 -9.32 9.64 5.24
CA THR A 127 -9.57 8.22 4.91
C THR A 127 -8.98 7.24 5.94
N LEU A 128 -8.03 7.70 6.76
CA LEU A 128 -7.34 6.85 7.73
C LEU A 128 -8.29 6.35 8.82
N SER A 129 -8.47 5.04 8.88
CA SER A 129 -9.25 4.38 9.92
C SER A 129 -8.64 4.58 11.32
N HIS A 130 -9.51 4.63 12.33
CA HIS A 130 -9.09 4.76 13.72
C HIS A 130 -8.16 3.61 14.16
N TYR A 131 -8.48 2.38 13.77
CA TYR A 131 -7.70 1.20 14.14
C TYR A 131 -6.30 1.22 13.52
N LEU A 132 -6.19 1.55 12.23
CA LEU A 132 -4.89 1.64 11.57
C LEU A 132 -4.05 2.81 12.13
N ARG A 133 -4.70 3.90 12.53
CA ARG A 133 -4.05 5.01 13.24
C ARG A 133 -3.46 4.61 14.59
N GLN A 134 -4.10 3.70 15.32
CA GLN A 134 -3.63 3.28 16.65
C GLN A 134 -2.37 2.41 16.59
N VAL A 135 -2.20 1.66 15.51
CA VAL A 135 -1.07 0.73 15.32
C VAL A 135 0.10 1.34 14.57
N ALA A 136 -0.11 2.44 13.84
CA ALA A 136 0.95 3.11 13.10
C ALA A 136 1.97 3.78 14.05
N ASP A 137 3.25 3.51 13.85
CA ASP A 137 4.33 4.25 14.49
C ASP A 137 4.56 5.60 13.79
N GLU A 138 4.32 5.65 12.48
CA GLU A 138 4.43 6.85 11.67
C GLU A 138 3.23 6.96 10.71
N ILE A 139 2.70 8.18 10.58
CA ILE A 139 1.58 8.48 9.67
C ILE A 139 2.01 9.61 8.74
N ILE A 140 1.94 9.35 7.44
CA ILE A 140 2.22 10.31 6.39
C ILE A 140 0.94 10.54 5.61
N TYR A 141 0.54 11.81 5.46
CA TYR A 141 -0.62 12.14 4.63
C TYR A 141 -0.18 12.54 3.24
N LEU A 142 -0.86 12.00 2.23
CA LEU A 142 -0.69 12.49 0.85
C LEU A 142 -1.13 13.97 0.73
N PRO A 143 -0.54 14.75 -0.19
CA PRO A 143 -0.95 16.13 -0.43
C PRO A 143 -2.43 16.22 -0.84
N THR A 144 -3.23 17.08 -0.20
CA THR A 144 -4.70 17.07 -0.34
C THR A 144 -5.23 17.20 -1.77
N ASP A 145 -4.44 17.76 -2.69
CA ASP A 145 -4.78 18.03 -4.08
C ASP A 145 -4.08 17.13 -5.09
N TRP A 146 -3.24 16.17 -4.67
CA TRP A 146 -2.42 15.39 -5.62
C TRP A 146 -3.30 14.70 -6.69
N GLN A 147 -4.43 14.13 -6.29
CA GLN A 147 -5.34 13.47 -7.24
C GLN A 147 -5.93 14.48 -8.23
N LEU A 148 -6.23 15.71 -7.80
CA LEU A 148 -6.76 16.76 -8.67
C LEU A 148 -5.70 17.29 -9.62
N THR A 149 -4.48 17.49 -9.12
CA THR A 149 -3.33 17.94 -9.92
C THR A 149 -3.02 16.97 -11.06
N TYR A 150 -3.22 15.68 -10.83
CA TYR A 150 -2.85 14.61 -11.76
C TYR A 150 -4.05 13.80 -12.23
N ALA A 151 -5.26 14.37 -12.27
CA ALA A 151 -6.43 13.76 -12.92
C ALA A 151 -6.90 14.53 -14.17
N ALA A 152 -6.20 15.58 -14.58
CA ALA A 152 -6.47 16.36 -15.79
C ALA A 152 -5.59 15.89 -16.95
#